data_AF-A0A958MUZ1-F1
#
_entry.id   AF-A0A958MUZ1-F1
#
_cell.length_a   1.000
_cell.length_b   1.000
_cell.length_c   1.000
_cell.angle_alpha   90.00
_cell.angle_beta   90.00
_cell.angle_gamma   90.00
#
_symmetry.space_group_name_H-M   'P 1'
#
loop_
_entity.id
_entity.type
_entity.pdbx_description
1 polymer ?
#
loop_
_entity_poly.entity_id
_entity_poly.type
_entity_poly.pdbx_seq_one_letter_code
_entity_poly.pdbx_strand_id
1 'polypeptide(L)'
;IKWTTPDPGFIQGVDSLLRNRRNEVISEGADYLRGKMNFYNSRDFRVETTLNLLERWGVLEWEHRSLKNYQMEGEIPEELLNLDLHEKRVRSLQMGLLHMLQWAQGEECRMTAIYNHFGVTGCPPCGRCDNCRKN
;
A
#
# COMPACT_ATOMS: atom_id res chain seq x y z
N ILE A 1 7.24 -5.38 6.69
CA ILE A 1 6.81 -4.34 5.71
C ILE A 1 7.06 -4.77 4.26
N LYS A 2 8.15 -5.47 3.92
CA LYS A 2 8.32 -6.11 2.59
C LYS A 2 7.13 -7.00 2.17
N TRP A 3 6.39 -7.53 3.15
CA TRP A 3 5.38 -8.57 2.97
C TRP A 3 3.96 -8.08 2.62
N THR A 4 3.68 -6.77 2.59
CA THR A 4 2.30 -6.26 2.41
C THR A 4 2.09 -5.46 1.14
N THR A 5 3.16 -5.00 0.48
CA THR A 5 3.04 -4.25 -0.78
C THR A 5 3.25 -5.22 -1.94
N PRO A 6 2.22 -5.53 -2.76
CA PRO A 6 2.37 -6.43 -3.89
C PRO A 6 3.28 -5.79 -4.95
N ASP A 7 4.27 -6.53 -5.42
CA ASP A 7 5.13 -6.10 -6.53
C ASP A 7 4.37 -6.14 -7.87
N PRO A 8 4.88 -5.48 -8.93
CA PRO A 8 4.25 -5.49 -10.24
C PRO A 8 3.93 -6.88 -10.81
N GLY A 9 4.81 -7.86 -10.61
CA GLY A 9 4.58 -9.23 -11.07
C GLY A 9 3.44 -9.90 -10.33
N PHE A 10 3.34 -9.68 -9.01
CA PHE A 10 2.20 -10.14 -8.23
C PHE A 10 0.88 -9.51 -8.70
N ILE A 11 0.89 -8.20 -8.96
CA ILE A 11 -0.27 -7.45 -9.46
C ILE A 11 -0.73 -8.01 -10.81
N GLN A 12 0.20 -8.19 -11.74
CA GLN A 12 -0.07 -8.80 -13.05
C GLN A 12 -0.61 -10.23 -12.93
N GLY A 13 -0.10 -11.02 -11.99
CA GLY A 13 -0.60 -12.37 -11.73
C GLY A 13 -2.08 -12.37 -11.29
N VAL A 14 -2.46 -11.48 -10.37
CA VAL A 14 -3.86 -11.34 -9.95
C VAL A 14 -4.74 -10.86 -11.10
N ASP A 15 -4.34 -9.83 -11.84
CA ASP A 15 -5.10 -9.32 -13.00
C ASP A 15 -5.31 -10.42 -14.06
N SER A 16 -4.26 -11.19 -14.36
CA SER A 16 -4.35 -12.34 -15.26
C SER A 16 -5.34 -13.40 -14.78
N LEU A 17 -5.36 -13.72 -13.49
CA LEU A 17 -6.34 -14.67 -12.93
C LEU A 17 -7.77 -14.13 -13.03
N LEU A 18 -7.98 -12.85 -12.71
CA LEU A 18 -9.28 -12.19 -12.85
C LEU A 18 -9.78 -12.21 -14.29
N ARG A 19 -8.92 -12.06 -15.29
CA ARG A 19 -9.32 -12.07 -16.70
C ARG A 19 -9.51 -13.49 -17.25
N ASN A 20 -8.64 -14.42 -16.88
CA ASN A 20 -8.53 -15.74 -17.52
C ASN A 20 -9.25 -16.88 -16.79
N ARG A 21 -9.68 -16.67 -15.53
CA ARG A 21 -10.28 -17.70 -14.66
C ARG A 21 -11.56 -17.20 -13.99
N ARG A 22 -12.39 -16.50 -14.76
CA ARG A 22 -13.59 -15.81 -14.26
C ARG A 22 -14.57 -16.75 -13.55
N ASN A 23 -14.80 -17.94 -14.08
CA ASN A 23 -15.78 -18.88 -13.51
C ASN A 23 -15.36 -19.32 -12.10
N GLU A 24 -14.08 -19.66 -11.94
CA GLU A 24 -13.50 -20.05 -10.66
C GLU A 24 -13.49 -18.89 -9.67
N VAL A 25 -13.11 -17.68 -10.13
CA VAL A 25 -13.12 -16.47 -9.31
C VAL A 25 -14.53 -16.11 -8.84
N ILE A 26 -15.57 -16.24 -9.68
CA ILE A 26 -16.96 -15.98 -9.28
C ILE A 26 -17.44 -17.01 -8.24
N SER A 27 -17.04 -18.27 -8.41
CA SER A 27 -17.46 -19.39 -7.55
C SER A 27 -16.80 -19.33 -6.17
N GLU A 28 -15.48 -19.13 -6.13
CA GLU A 28 -14.65 -19.26 -4.93
C GLU A 28 -14.15 -17.91 -4.38
N GLY A 29 -14.26 -16.83 -5.16
CA GLY A 29 -13.91 -15.48 -4.73
C GLY A 29 -12.41 -15.27 -4.50
N ALA A 30 -12.09 -14.47 -3.49
CA ALA A 30 -10.70 -14.11 -3.15
C ALA A 30 -9.88 -15.33 -2.68
N ASP A 31 -10.54 -16.37 -2.14
CA ASP A 31 -9.85 -17.59 -1.70
C ASP A 31 -9.20 -18.34 -2.87
N TYR A 32 -9.84 -18.37 -4.04
CA TYR A 32 -9.24 -18.92 -5.24
C TYR A 32 -7.97 -18.17 -5.64
N LEU A 33 -8.03 -16.83 -5.66
CA LEU A 33 -6.89 -15.98 -5.97
C LEU A 33 -5.74 -16.22 -4.98
N ARG A 34 -6.04 -16.28 -3.67
CA ARG A 34 -5.04 -16.61 -2.64
C ARG A 34 -4.43 -17.99 -2.87
N GLY A 35 -5.23 -19.00 -3.19
CA GLY A 35 -4.75 -20.35 -3.45
C GLY A 35 -3.82 -20.45 -4.67
N LYS A 36 -3.96 -19.57 -5.66
CA LYS A 36 -3.08 -19.51 -6.83
C LYS A 36 -1.87 -18.60 -6.66
N MET A 37 -2.00 -17.53 -5.89
CA MET A 37 -0.96 -16.50 -5.75
C MET A 37 -0.06 -16.70 -4.53
N ASN A 38 -0.58 -17.29 -3.45
CA ASN A 38 0.13 -17.41 -2.18
C ASN A 38 0.54 -18.87 -1.93
N PHE A 39 1.83 -19.08 -1.63
CA PHE A 39 2.28 -20.32 -0.99
C PHE A 39 1.89 -20.27 0.49
N TYR A 40 0.75 -20.89 0.85
CA TYR A 40 0.39 -21.35 2.20
C TYR A 40 0.56 -20.36 3.39
N ASN A 41 0.52 -19.03 3.17
CA ASN A 41 0.54 -18.06 4.26
C ASN A 41 -0.84 -17.42 4.46
N SER A 42 -1.54 -17.83 5.51
CA SER A 42 -2.88 -17.33 5.87
C SER A 42 -2.90 -15.85 6.29
N ARG A 43 -1.73 -15.23 6.52
CA ARG A 43 -1.59 -13.81 6.86
C ARG A 43 -1.07 -12.96 5.69
N ASP A 44 -1.09 -13.49 4.46
CA ASP A 44 -0.70 -12.76 3.26
C ASP A 44 -1.91 -12.06 2.63
N PHE A 45 -1.98 -10.74 2.85
CA PHE A 45 -3.07 -9.88 2.38
C PHE A 45 -2.77 -9.17 1.04
N ARG A 46 -1.81 -9.67 0.27
CA ARG A 46 -1.41 -9.04 -1.00
C ARG A 46 -2.50 -9.14 -2.07
N VAL A 47 -3.33 -10.17 -2.04
CA VAL A 47 -4.48 -10.31 -2.96
C VAL A 47 -5.48 -9.19 -2.73
N GLU A 48 -5.89 -8.95 -1.49
CA GLU A 48 -6.85 -7.89 -1.12
C GLU A 48 -6.27 -6.53 -1.46
N THR A 49 -5.00 -6.33 -1.15
CA THR A 49 -4.29 -5.09 -1.49
C THR A 49 -4.28 -4.86 -3.00
N THR A 50 -4.06 -5.92 -3.79
CA THR A 50 -4.07 -5.84 -5.25
C THR A 50 -5.47 -5.53 -5.77
N LEU A 51 -6.52 -6.20 -5.27
CA LEU A 51 -7.90 -5.93 -5.67
C LEU A 51 -8.29 -4.46 -5.38
N ASN A 52 -7.90 -3.94 -4.22
CA ASN A 52 -8.11 -2.53 -3.88
C ASN A 52 -7.31 -1.57 -4.76
N LEU A 53 -6.10 -1.96 -5.21
CA LEU A 53 -5.31 -1.16 -6.14
C LEU A 53 -5.97 -1.12 -7.52
N LEU A 54 -6.40 -2.27 -8.05
CA LEU A 54 -7.08 -2.37 -9.34
C LEU A 54 -8.38 -1.55 -9.33
N GLU A 55 -9.16 -1.62 -8.24
CA GLU A 55 -10.33 -0.76 -8.04
C GLU A 55 -9.96 0.73 -8.06
N ARG A 56 -8.92 1.12 -7.30
CA ARG A 56 -8.47 2.52 -7.26
C ARG A 56 -7.97 3.03 -8.61
N TRP A 57 -7.44 2.14 -9.45
CA TRP A 57 -6.97 2.48 -10.79
C TRP A 57 -8.08 2.44 -11.85
N GLY A 58 -9.31 2.11 -11.46
CA GLY A 58 -10.43 1.97 -12.40
C GLY A 58 -10.29 0.75 -13.31
N VAL A 59 -9.50 -0.25 -12.92
CA VAL A 59 -9.28 -1.49 -13.68
C VAL A 59 -10.25 -2.59 -13.26
N LEU A 60 -10.73 -2.53 -12.03
CA LEU A 60 -11.64 -3.51 -11.45
C LEU A 60 -12.85 -2.77 -10.84
N GLU A 61 -14.04 -3.16 -11.25
CA GLU A 61 -15.27 -2.77 -10.57
C GLU A 61 -15.86 -4.00 -9.88
N TRP A 62 -16.18 -3.86 -8.60
CA TRP A 62 -16.75 -4.93 -7.79
C TRP A 62 -17.58 -4.36 -6.63
N GLU A 63 -18.85 -4.73 -6.58
CA GLU A 63 -19.74 -4.22 -5.55
C GLU A 63 -19.53 -4.93 -4.22
N HIS A 64 -19.62 -4.18 -3.12
CA HIS A 64 -19.59 -4.71 -1.75
C HIS A 64 -18.38 -5.63 -1.45
N ARG A 65 -17.23 -5.40 -2.09
CA ARG A 65 -16.02 -6.25 -1.96
C ARG A 65 -16.26 -7.72 -2.34
N SER A 66 -17.18 -7.97 -3.29
CA SER A 66 -17.56 -9.29 -3.76
C SER A 66 -17.15 -9.53 -5.20
N LEU A 67 -16.43 -10.62 -5.45
CA LEU A 67 -16.04 -11.06 -6.80
C LEU A 67 -17.13 -11.87 -7.52
N LYS A 68 -18.37 -11.88 -7.03
CA LYS A 68 -19.47 -12.60 -7.71
C LYS A 68 -19.88 -11.95 -9.03
N ASN A 69 -19.85 -10.62 -9.09
CA ASN A 69 -20.32 -9.83 -10.23
C ASN A 69 -19.28 -8.79 -10.68
N TYR A 70 -17.99 -9.06 -10.49
CA TYR A 70 -16.94 -8.10 -10.86
C TYR A 70 -16.85 -7.89 -12.38
N GLN A 71 -16.37 -6.71 -12.75
CA GLN A 71 -16.08 -6.30 -14.11
C GLN A 71 -14.63 -5.82 -14.19
N MET A 72 -13.97 -6.15 -15.32
CA MET A 72 -12.63 -5.69 -15.61
C MET A 72 -12.74 -4.57 -16.63
N GLU A 73 -12.27 -3.39 -16.27
CA GLU A 73 -12.30 -2.18 -17.09
C GLU A 73 -10.87 -1.85 -17.54
N GLY A 74 -10.71 -1.45 -18.80
CA GLY A 74 -9.41 -1.02 -19.34
C GLY A 74 -8.23 -1.97 -19.06
N GLU A 75 -7.04 -1.38 -19.03
CA GLU A 75 -5.76 -2.05 -18.74
C GLU A 75 -5.04 -1.31 -17.61
N ILE A 76 -4.12 -2.01 -16.93
CA ILE A 76 -3.28 -1.37 -15.92
C ILE A 76 -2.25 -0.48 -16.63
N PRO A 77 -2.18 0.83 -16.32
CA PRO A 77 -1.16 1.71 -16.88
C PRO A 77 0.26 1.18 -16.65
N GLU A 78 1.10 1.17 -17.69
CA GLU A 78 2.44 0.59 -17.64
C GLU A 78 3.33 1.23 -16.56
N GLU A 79 3.16 2.52 -16.30
CA GLU A 79 3.91 3.23 -15.26
C GLU A 79 3.65 2.68 -13.84
N LEU A 80 2.48 2.08 -13.61
CA LEU A 80 2.13 1.46 -12.32
C LEU A 80 2.69 0.05 -12.16
N LEU A 81 3.12 -0.56 -13.27
CA LEU A 81 3.80 -1.85 -13.33
C LEU A 81 5.33 -1.73 -13.46
N ASN A 82 5.85 -0.51 -13.51
CA ASN A 82 7.28 -0.27 -13.58
C ASN A 82 7.97 -0.64 -12.25
N LEU A 83 8.89 -1.60 -12.30
CA LEU A 83 9.62 -2.11 -11.13
C LEU A 83 10.46 -1.04 -10.43
N ASP A 84 11.17 -0.19 -11.17
CA ASP A 84 12.02 0.86 -10.58
C ASP A 84 11.17 1.93 -9.86
N LEU A 85 10.07 2.36 -10.48
CA LEU A 85 9.13 3.27 -9.84
C LEU A 85 8.49 2.64 -8.60
N HIS A 86 8.17 1.35 -8.67
CA HIS A 86 7.65 0.60 -7.52
C HIS A 86 8.65 0.57 -6.37
N GLU A 87 9.91 0.21 -6.63
CA GLU A 87 10.97 0.17 -5.60
C GLU A 87 11.22 1.54 -4.97
N LYS A 88 11.24 2.60 -5.79
CA LYS A 88 11.35 3.99 -5.30
C LYS A 88 10.19 4.34 -4.37
N ARG A 89 8.96 3.99 -4.74
CA ARG A 89 7.76 4.20 -3.91
C ARG A 89 7.85 3.42 -2.60
N VAL A 90 8.22 2.15 -2.64
CA VAL A 90 8.39 1.31 -1.44
C VAL A 90 9.43 1.91 -0.51
N ARG A 91 10.58 2.35 -1.05
CA ARG A 91 11.63 3.02 -0.27
C ARG A 91 11.13 4.32 0.37
N SER A 92 10.38 5.14 -0.37
CA SER A 92 9.79 6.36 0.15
C SER A 92 8.84 6.09 1.33
N LEU A 93 8.01 5.05 1.25
CA LEU A 93 7.12 4.64 2.33
C LEU A 93 7.89 4.16 3.57
N GLN A 94 8.95 3.37 3.37
CA GLN A 94 9.83 2.92 4.46
C GLN A 94 10.53 4.09 5.16
N MET A 95 11.01 5.08 4.39
CA MET A 95 11.60 6.30 4.94
C MET A 95 10.58 7.14 5.70
N GLY A 96 9.35 7.27 5.19
CA GLY A 96 8.27 7.95 5.91
C GLY A 96 7.97 7.30 7.26
N LEU A 97 7.93 5.96 7.32
CA LEU A 97 7.77 5.24 8.57
C LEU A 97 8.94 5.44 9.53
N LEU A 98 10.17 5.41 9.01
CA LEU A 98 11.35 5.69 9.81
C LEU A 98 11.30 7.10 10.41
N HIS A 99 10.95 8.11 9.62
CA HIS A 99 10.78 9.48 10.10
C HIS A 99 9.69 9.59 11.17
N MET A 100 8.56 8.89 11.01
CA MET A 100 7.52 8.83 12.04
C MET A 100 8.03 8.21 13.35
N LEU A 101 8.82 7.13 13.26
CA LEU A 101 9.40 6.49 14.44
C LEU A 101 10.40 7.41 15.14
N GLN A 102 11.30 8.04 14.37
CA GLN A 102 12.26 9.02 14.88
C GLN A 102 11.54 10.20 15.55
N TRP A 103 10.48 10.73 14.93
CA TRP A 103 9.66 11.78 15.51
C TRP A 103 8.95 11.35 16.79
N ALA A 104 8.46 10.11 16.85
CA ALA A 104 7.78 9.58 18.04
C ALA A 104 8.76 9.40 19.22
N GLN A 105 9.98 8.93 18.95
CA GLN A 105 11.03 8.66 19.93
C GLN A 105 11.90 9.87 20.26
N GLY A 106 11.89 10.91 19.42
CA GLY A 106 12.73 12.09 19.57
C GLY A 106 12.40 12.92 20.80
N GLU A 107 13.43 13.53 21.38
CA GLU A 107 13.32 14.40 22.57
C GLU A 107 13.22 15.89 22.21
N GLU A 108 13.45 16.24 20.94
CA GLU A 108 13.32 17.63 20.46
C GLU A 108 11.86 18.12 20.46
N CYS A 109 11.65 19.42 20.27
CA CYS A 109 10.31 19.96 20.12
C CYS A 109 9.57 19.31 18.94
N ARG A 110 8.43 18.66 19.21
CA ARG A 110 7.64 17.95 18.18
C ARG A 110 7.28 18.82 16.98
N MET A 111 6.96 20.10 17.22
CA MET A 111 6.60 21.02 16.14
C MET A 111 7.81 21.39 15.28
N THR A 112 8.97 21.64 15.91
CA THR A 112 10.22 21.90 15.19
C THR A 112 10.60 20.71 14.32
N ALA A 113 10.49 19.49 14.84
CA ALA A 113 10.74 18.27 14.07
C ALA A 113 9.81 18.13 12.84
N ILE A 114 8.52 18.46 12.98
CA ILE A 114 7.56 18.47 11.86
C ILE A 114 7.98 19.51 10.82
N TYR A 115 8.30 20.74 11.24
CA TYR A 115 8.75 21.80 10.32
C TYR A 115 10.01 21.39 9.56
N ASN A 116 11.00 20.83 10.24
CA ASN A 116 12.23 20.34 9.63
C ASN A 116 11.95 19.24 8.59
N HIS A 117 11.03 18.31 8.88
CA HIS A 117 10.64 17.27 7.94
C HIS A 117 10.08 17.83 6.62
N PHE A 118 9.36 18.95 6.68
CA PHE A 118 8.84 19.67 5.50
C PHE A 118 9.79 20.75 4.95
N GLY A 119 11.04 20.79 5.42
CA GLY A 119 12.07 21.71 4.92
C GLY A 119 12.04 23.12 5.49
N VAL A 120 11.22 23.38 6.52
CA VAL A 120 11.19 24.65 7.24
C VAL A 120 12.17 24.58 8.40
N THR A 121 13.32 25.23 8.27
CA THR A 121 14.41 25.20 9.26
C THR A 121 14.47 26.46 10.11
N GLY A 122 15.12 26.38 11.28
CA GLY A 122 15.33 27.54 12.16
C GLY A 122 14.13 27.93 13.02
N CYS A 123 13.08 27.10 13.09
CA CYS A 123 11.94 27.36 13.96
C CYS A 123 12.32 27.16 15.45
N PRO A 124 12.07 28.16 16.32
CA PRO A 124 12.30 28.00 17.75
C PRO A 124 11.36 26.95 18.36
N PRO A 125 11.71 26.35 19.51
CA PRO A 125 10.84 25.43 20.22
C PRO A 125 9.46 26.05 20.50
N CYS A 126 8.39 25.29 20.26
CA CYS A 126 7.02 25.83 20.32
C CYS A 126 6.52 26.12 21.74
N GLY A 127 7.17 25.60 22.79
CA GLY A 127 6.79 25.77 24.19
C GLY A 127 5.47 25.10 24.61
N ARG A 128 4.79 24.38 23.70
CA ARG A 128 3.43 23.85 23.93
C ARG A 128 3.28 22.34 23.78
N CYS A 129 4.21 21.66 23.10
CA CYS A 129 4.17 20.20 22.96
C CYS A 129 4.60 19.48 24.23
N ASP A 130 4.30 18.18 24.32
CA ASP A 130 4.72 17.30 25.42
C ASP A 130 6.23 17.34 25.68
N ASN A 131 7.08 17.30 24.65
CA ASN A 131 8.53 17.40 24.84
C ASN A 131 8.97 18.76 25.39
N CYS A 132 8.30 19.85 25.01
CA CYS A 132 8.57 21.18 25.56
C CYS A 132 8.02 21.37 26.98
N ARG A 133 7.01 20.59 27.39
CA ARG A 133 6.38 20.66 28.71
C ARG A 133 7.03 19.72 29.74
N LYS A 134 7.77 18.72 29.26
CA LYS A 134 8.58 17.83 30.10
C LYS A 134 9.88 18.47 30.56
N ASN A 135 10.36 19.47 29.83
CA ASN A 135 11.52 20.29 30.19
C ASN A 135 11.09 21.54 30.97
#